data_AF-A0AAU1Y8Y0-F1
#
_entry.id   AF-A0AAU1Y8Y0-F1
#
_cell.length_a   1.000
_cell.length_b   1.000
_cell.length_c   1.000
_cell.angle_alpha   90.00
_cell.angle_beta   90.00
_cell.angle_gamma   90.00
#
_symmetry.space_group_name_H-M   'P 1'
#
loop_
_entity.id
_entity.type
_entity.pdbx_description
1 polymer ?
#
loop_
_entity_poly.entity_id
_entity_poly.type
_entity_poly.pdbx_seq_one_letter_code
_entity_poly.pdbx_strand_id
1 'polypeptide(L)'
;MGELRADWRLRLRRDDAHGPICGAGVLVDQYTALTCAHVVRRPDAVMWLEFAENGDLEPVSARVPPGGWLPAGEGGGGGRGPGGAGGGEDVAVLRLDSPRPQARPARLEPTLWGGMEVSATGYAEGFDDGMSLWGRIGGVSGERVQLDAVTKAEVVRRGFSGAAVCTRPEEGRPARVVGLVVSWRGDMGELLPENNRLAFSYLIPVERIAELSPLVKELSSPYAWDHGFEERLTRWFEDPDEEPVKITVVPPGSGKDRSLRHLLHRARLVYRGGGTSRSNEADSGGGSSRPDLADHALGHIAFPPGQYLAYWDWLLGTKPRPARAAALPAGRQVTVVVDGVDEESEPGPLIALLARLRSLGFRVLLVFRHEGGTGWTAARDELLGPALLAHADALLARLERAEFSRAVRHGVVDSASLGSLTETADRRRGERRLIDETTDPQWRLTQVRELIRTLRADLRRAGDRA
;
A
#
# COMPACT_ATOMS: atom_id res chain seq x y z
N MET A 1 -10.69 4.60 -22.77
CA MET A 1 -9.45 3.96 -22.27
C MET A 1 -9.02 4.82 -21.09
N GLY A 2 -9.47 4.47 -19.88
CA GLY A 2 -9.28 5.32 -18.70
C GLY A 2 -7.86 5.19 -18.19
N GLU A 3 -7.15 6.30 -18.07
CA GLU A 3 -5.90 6.38 -17.32
C GLU A 3 -6.17 5.78 -15.93
N LEU A 4 -5.33 4.84 -15.49
CA LEU A 4 -5.39 4.31 -14.12
C LEU A 4 -5.25 5.51 -13.18
N ARG A 5 -6.34 5.86 -12.49
CA ARG A 5 -6.40 7.01 -11.59
C ARG A 5 -5.27 6.90 -10.56
N ALA A 6 -4.45 7.93 -10.48
CA ALA A 6 -3.26 8.01 -9.66
C ALA A 6 -3.60 8.77 -8.37
N ASP A 7 -3.83 8.02 -7.28
CA ASP A 7 -4.29 8.53 -5.97
C ASP A 7 -3.28 9.42 -5.22
N TRP A 8 -2.16 9.77 -5.84
CA TRP A 8 -1.09 10.58 -5.25
C TRP A 8 -1.07 12.03 -5.74
N ARG A 9 -1.91 12.42 -6.72
CA ARG A 9 -1.97 13.80 -7.21
C ARG A 9 -2.75 14.69 -6.23
N LEU A 10 -2.15 15.81 -5.86
CA LEU A 10 -2.68 16.69 -4.82
C LEU A 10 -3.03 18.07 -5.36
N ARG A 11 -4.17 18.61 -4.93
CA ARG A 11 -4.50 20.04 -5.00
C ARG A 11 -4.09 20.67 -3.68
N LEU A 12 -3.33 21.77 -3.75
CA LEU A 12 -2.83 22.46 -2.56
C LEU A 12 -3.59 23.78 -2.38
N ARG A 13 -4.02 24.01 -1.14
CA ARG A 13 -4.66 25.24 -0.67
C ARG A 13 -3.85 25.77 0.51
N ARG A 14 -3.83 27.09 0.70
CA ARG A 14 -3.09 27.70 1.82
C ARG A 14 -4.08 28.19 2.88
N ASP A 15 -3.72 27.99 4.14
CA ASP A 15 -4.41 28.46 5.35
C ASP A 15 -5.81 27.86 5.60
N ASP A 16 -6.65 27.71 4.55
CA ASP A 16 -8.02 27.17 4.63
C ASP A 16 -8.21 25.97 3.67
N ALA A 17 -8.82 24.90 4.16
CA ALA A 17 -9.18 23.70 3.40
C ALA A 17 -10.16 23.99 2.25
N HIS A 18 -10.92 25.08 2.33
CA HIS A 18 -11.89 25.51 1.31
C HIS A 18 -11.40 26.74 0.52
N GLY A 19 -10.21 27.26 0.84
CA GLY A 19 -9.60 28.38 0.13
C GLY A 19 -9.22 28.01 -1.30
N PRO A 20 -8.91 28.96 -2.20
CA PRO A 20 -8.60 28.67 -3.59
C PRO A 20 -7.38 27.76 -3.76
N ILE A 21 -7.37 26.94 -4.81
CA ILE A 21 -6.21 26.12 -5.18
C ILE A 21 -5.05 27.06 -5.54
N CYS A 22 -3.91 26.90 -4.86
CA CYS A 22 -2.72 27.73 -5.07
C CYS A 22 -1.58 26.98 -5.76
N GLY A 23 -1.71 25.67 -5.95
CA GLY A 23 -0.74 24.84 -6.66
C GLY A 23 -1.08 23.36 -6.61
N ALA A 24 -0.15 22.54 -7.08
CA ALA A 24 -0.23 21.09 -7.12
C ALA A 24 0.85 20.46 -6.23
N GLY A 25 0.72 19.16 -5.99
CA GLY A 25 1.70 18.39 -5.24
C GLY A 25 1.59 16.90 -5.49
N VAL A 26 2.52 16.16 -4.89
CA VAL A 26 2.73 14.73 -5.12
C VAL A 26 2.88 14.03 -3.78
N LEU A 27 1.99 13.09 -3.45
CA LEU A 27 2.17 12.21 -2.30
C LEU A 27 3.29 11.20 -2.62
N VAL A 28 4.35 11.14 -1.80
CA VAL A 28 5.52 10.27 -2.00
C VAL A 28 5.69 9.20 -0.93
N ASP A 29 5.05 9.37 0.22
CA ASP A 29 4.75 8.29 1.17
C ASP A 29 3.44 8.63 1.92
N GLN A 30 2.98 7.78 2.84
CA GLN A 30 1.71 7.99 3.55
C GLN A 30 1.65 9.26 4.43
N TYR A 31 2.76 9.93 4.69
CA TYR A 31 2.90 11.14 5.50
C TYR A 31 3.57 12.30 4.76
N THR A 32 4.13 12.08 3.58
CA THR A 32 5.03 13.02 2.93
C THR A 32 4.51 13.38 1.55
N ALA A 33 4.45 14.67 1.26
CA ALA A 33 4.17 15.20 -0.06
C ALA A 33 5.29 16.13 -0.53
N LEU A 34 5.42 16.29 -1.85
CA LEU A 34 6.32 17.24 -2.49
C LEU A 34 5.53 18.32 -3.24
N THR A 35 6.03 19.55 -3.23
CA THR A 35 5.54 20.67 -4.04
C THR A 35 6.68 21.69 -4.27
N CYS A 36 6.41 22.83 -4.92
CA CYS A 36 7.37 23.92 -5.03
C CYS A 36 7.33 24.84 -3.81
N ALA A 37 8.49 25.36 -3.39
CA ALA A 37 8.59 26.26 -2.24
C ALA A 37 7.75 27.53 -2.45
N HIS A 38 7.72 28.11 -3.66
CA HIS A 38 6.90 29.28 -3.94
C HIS A 38 5.38 29.04 -3.83
N VAL A 39 4.89 27.79 -3.96
CA VAL A 39 3.48 27.45 -3.71
C VAL A 39 3.16 27.62 -2.22
N VAL A 40 4.09 27.24 -1.35
CA VAL A 40 3.94 27.36 0.10
C VAL A 40 4.22 28.79 0.57
N ARG A 41 5.13 29.51 -0.10
CA ARG A 41 5.65 30.88 0.17
C ARG A 41 6.43 31.05 1.48
N ARG A 42 5.96 30.48 2.58
CA ARG A 42 6.60 30.61 3.90
C ARG A 42 6.67 29.24 4.58
N PRO A 43 7.82 28.84 5.15
CA PRO A 43 8.00 27.50 5.71
C PRO A 43 7.05 27.18 6.89
N ASP A 44 6.53 28.20 7.59
CA ASP A 44 5.60 28.05 8.71
C ASP A 44 4.12 27.97 8.30
N ALA A 45 3.82 28.13 7.00
CA ALA A 45 2.45 28.11 6.50
C ALA A 45 1.77 26.74 6.70
N VAL A 46 0.46 26.77 6.95
CA VAL A 46 -0.39 25.57 6.87
C VAL A 46 -0.82 25.37 5.44
N MET A 47 -0.50 24.20 4.90
CA MET A 47 -1.00 23.76 3.61
C MET A 47 -2.13 22.75 3.82
N TRP A 48 -3.18 22.84 3.03
CA TRP A 48 -4.23 21.84 2.95
C TRP A 48 -4.10 21.07 1.64
N LEU A 49 -4.05 19.75 1.75
CA LEU A 49 -3.81 18.83 0.65
C LEU A 49 -5.10 18.05 0.39
N GLU A 50 -5.65 18.20 -0.80
CA GLU A 50 -6.83 17.50 -1.29
C GLU A 50 -6.42 16.50 -2.37
N PHE A 51 -6.94 15.27 -2.29
CA PHE A 51 -6.62 14.17 -3.20
C PHE A 51 -7.46 14.27 -4.47
N ALA A 52 -6.85 14.75 -5.55
CA ALA A 52 -7.59 15.16 -6.74
C ALA A 52 -8.40 14.03 -7.39
N GLU A 53 -7.93 12.79 -7.26
CA GLU A 53 -8.52 11.61 -7.89
C GLU A 53 -9.21 10.68 -6.89
N ASN A 54 -9.15 11.01 -5.61
CA ASN A 54 -9.78 10.27 -4.53
C ASN A 54 -10.54 11.25 -3.60
N GLY A 55 -11.70 11.71 -4.09
CA GLY A 55 -12.56 12.66 -3.39
C GLY A 55 -13.22 12.11 -2.12
N ASP A 56 -13.11 10.80 -1.86
CA ASP A 56 -13.57 10.19 -0.62
C ASP A 56 -12.61 10.47 0.55
N LEU A 57 -11.37 10.92 0.27
CA LEU A 57 -10.40 11.29 1.29
C LEU A 57 -10.57 12.75 1.71
N GLU A 58 -10.83 12.95 2.99
CA GLU A 58 -10.87 14.29 3.57
C GLU A 58 -9.52 15.01 3.40
N PRO A 59 -9.55 16.30 3.03
CA PRO A 59 -8.35 17.13 2.99
C PRO A 59 -7.54 17.04 4.28
N VAL A 60 -6.22 17.09 4.15
CA VAL A 60 -5.30 16.95 5.27
C VAL A 60 -4.40 18.17 5.37
N SER A 61 -4.22 18.68 6.59
CA SER A 61 -3.25 19.72 6.85
C SER A 61 -1.83 19.16 6.81
N ALA A 62 -0.89 19.97 6.33
CA ALA A 62 0.52 19.64 6.24
C ALA A 62 1.38 20.89 6.43
N ARG A 63 2.61 20.67 6.89
CA ARG A 63 3.60 21.72 7.14
C ARG A 63 4.97 21.30 6.64
N VAL A 64 5.85 22.27 6.44
CA VAL A 64 7.25 21.98 6.10
C VAL A 64 8.00 21.57 7.38
N PRO A 65 8.54 20.33 7.47
CA PRO A 65 9.36 19.95 8.61
C PRO A 65 10.74 20.62 8.53
N PRO A 66 11.52 20.63 9.63
CA PRO A 66 12.91 21.08 9.59
C PRO A 66 13.71 20.40 8.46
N GLY A 67 14.43 21.19 7.66
CA GLY A 67 15.18 20.69 6.50
C GLY A 67 14.33 20.36 5.27
N GLY A 68 13.00 20.48 5.34
CA GLY A 68 12.09 20.28 4.21
C GLY A 68 11.89 21.52 3.32
N TRP A 69 12.42 22.68 3.73
CA TRP A 69 12.35 23.93 2.98
C TRP A 69 13.60 24.11 2.12
N LEU A 70 13.46 23.98 0.80
CA LEU A 70 14.54 24.15 -0.18
C LEU A 70 14.15 25.32 -1.10
N PRO A 71 14.35 26.58 -0.71
CA PRO A 71 14.00 27.71 -1.56
C PRO A 71 14.98 27.83 -2.72
N ALA A 72 14.57 28.42 -3.84
CA ALA A 72 15.51 28.76 -4.91
C ALA A 72 16.64 29.65 -4.36
N GLY A 73 17.90 29.32 -4.69
CA GLY A 73 19.04 30.17 -4.34
C GLY A 73 18.96 31.56 -5.00
N GLU A 74 19.39 32.59 -4.27
CA GLU A 74 19.61 33.95 -4.82
C GLU A 74 20.85 33.95 -5.75
N GLY A 75 20.72 33.39 -6.95
CA GLY A 75 21.88 33.22 -7.82
C GLY A 75 21.55 32.62 -9.19
N GLY A 76 20.49 33.09 -9.84
CA GLY A 76 20.12 32.70 -11.21
C GLY A 76 21.07 33.19 -12.31
N GLY A 77 22.35 33.48 -12.01
CA GLY A 77 23.34 33.98 -12.96
C GLY A 77 24.71 33.36 -12.69
N GLY A 78 25.27 32.71 -13.71
CA GLY A 78 26.51 31.94 -13.71
C GLY A 78 27.60 32.33 -12.70
N GLY A 79 28.01 31.36 -11.89
CA GLY A 79 29.28 31.39 -11.16
C GLY A 79 29.26 30.62 -9.85
N ARG A 80 29.60 29.33 -9.86
CA ARG A 80 30.08 28.64 -8.64
C ARG A 80 31.59 28.89 -8.51
N GLY A 81 31.99 29.61 -7.47
CA GLY A 81 33.37 29.55 -6.97
C GLY A 81 33.63 28.18 -6.30
N PRO A 82 34.88 27.68 -6.28
CA PRO A 82 35.19 26.38 -5.72
C PRO A 82 35.17 26.48 -4.18
N GLY A 83 34.06 26.07 -3.55
CA GLY A 83 33.96 25.97 -2.09
C GLY A 83 32.57 26.16 -1.45
N GLY A 84 31.52 26.53 -2.19
CA GLY A 84 30.18 26.77 -1.60
C GLY A 84 29.24 25.58 -1.71
N ALA A 85 28.94 24.91 -0.61
CA ALA A 85 27.81 24.00 -0.50
C ALA A 85 26.52 24.79 -0.23
N GLY A 86 25.46 24.56 -1.01
CA GLY A 86 24.09 24.96 -0.68
C GLY A 86 23.45 26.04 -1.56
N GLY A 87 23.15 25.71 -2.82
CA GLY A 87 22.08 26.38 -3.56
C GLY A 87 20.82 25.52 -3.49
N GLY A 88 19.73 26.06 -2.92
CA GLY A 88 18.44 25.37 -2.85
C GLY A 88 17.70 25.40 -4.19
N GLU A 89 16.79 24.44 -4.38
CA GLU A 89 15.96 24.27 -5.58
C GLU A 89 14.52 24.37 -5.15
N ASP A 90 13.74 25.29 -5.73
CA ASP A 90 12.36 25.69 -5.40
C ASP A 90 11.39 24.54 -5.06
N VAL A 91 11.59 23.90 -3.90
CA VAL A 91 10.98 22.65 -3.47
C VAL A 91 10.63 22.76 -2.00
N ALA A 92 9.44 22.29 -1.65
CA ALA A 92 9.02 22.07 -0.29
C ALA A 92 8.63 20.59 -0.11
N VAL A 93 9.24 19.95 0.88
CA VAL A 93 8.79 18.68 1.43
C VAL A 93 7.76 19.00 2.52
N LEU A 94 6.58 18.43 2.41
CA LEU A 94 5.47 18.63 3.34
C LEU A 94 5.25 17.36 4.17
N ARG A 95 5.12 17.51 5.48
CA ARG A 95 4.69 16.48 6.42
C ARG A 95 3.21 16.67 6.71
N LEU A 96 2.40 15.65 6.43
CA LEU A 96 0.98 15.60 6.74
C LEU A 96 0.77 15.40 8.25
N ASP A 97 -0.26 16.03 8.80
CA ASP A 97 -0.61 15.91 10.23
C ASP A 97 -1.18 14.53 10.59
N SER A 98 -1.76 13.82 9.61
CA SER A 98 -2.21 12.43 9.77
C SER A 98 -1.88 11.61 8.52
N PRO A 99 -1.61 10.30 8.64
CA PRO A 99 -1.26 9.50 7.49
C PRO A 99 -2.45 9.34 6.54
N ARG A 100 -2.15 9.13 5.26
CA ARG A 100 -3.11 8.84 4.19
C ARG A 100 -2.77 7.49 3.54
N PRO A 101 -2.83 6.39 4.31
CA PRO A 101 -2.42 5.08 3.82
C PRO A 101 -3.39 4.49 2.78
N GLN A 102 -4.59 5.07 2.66
CA GLN A 102 -5.57 4.73 1.62
C GLN A 102 -5.16 5.25 0.23
N ALA A 103 -4.34 6.30 0.18
CA ALA A 103 -3.80 6.86 -1.05
C ALA A 103 -2.50 6.14 -1.42
N ARG A 104 -2.40 5.67 -2.67
CA ARG A 104 -1.19 5.03 -3.16
C ARG A 104 -0.11 6.08 -3.47
N PRO A 105 1.07 6.06 -2.83
CA PRO A 105 2.12 7.02 -3.10
C PRO A 105 2.68 6.91 -4.52
N ALA A 106 3.20 8.04 -5.02
CA ALA A 106 3.87 8.11 -6.30
C ALA A 106 5.19 7.33 -6.29
N ARG A 107 5.47 6.64 -7.40
CA ARG A 107 6.79 6.03 -7.62
C ARG A 107 7.75 7.08 -8.18
N LEU A 108 8.81 7.36 -7.45
CA LEU A 108 9.85 8.29 -7.88
C LEU A 108 10.86 7.60 -8.78
N GLU A 109 11.18 8.21 -9.92
CA GLU A 109 12.17 7.75 -10.90
C GLU A 109 13.24 8.84 -11.03
N PRO A 110 14.45 8.63 -10.48
CA PRO A 110 15.52 9.61 -10.59
C PRO A 110 16.06 9.72 -12.02
N THR A 111 15.91 8.68 -12.85
CA THR A 111 16.49 8.66 -14.20
C THR A 111 15.69 9.53 -15.18
N LEU A 112 16.37 10.48 -15.82
CA LEU A 112 15.79 11.37 -16.83
C LEU A 112 16.73 11.51 -18.04
N TRP A 113 16.20 11.47 -19.26
CA TRP A 113 16.98 11.65 -20.49
C TRP A 113 16.23 12.46 -21.55
N GLY A 114 16.98 13.11 -22.43
CA GLY A 114 16.44 13.87 -23.56
C GLY A 114 15.61 13.01 -24.50
N GLY A 115 14.48 13.53 -24.97
CA GLY A 115 13.52 12.85 -25.83
C GLY A 115 12.49 11.98 -25.11
N MET A 116 12.61 11.78 -23.78
CA MET A 116 11.62 11.03 -23.00
C MET A 116 10.22 11.67 -23.12
N GLU A 117 9.20 10.87 -23.41
CA GLU A 117 7.80 11.31 -23.41
C GLU A 117 7.23 11.34 -21.99
N VAL A 118 6.65 12.47 -21.63
CA VAL A 118 6.12 12.72 -20.29
C VAL A 118 4.76 13.42 -20.33
N SER A 119 4.05 13.35 -19.21
CA SER A 119 2.84 14.15 -18.96
C SER A 119 2.91 14.86 -17.63
N ALA A 120 2.15 15.94 -17.49
CA ALA A 120 1.92 16.62 -16.22
C ALA A 120 0.46 17.04 -16.11
N THR A 121 -0.11 16.92 -14.91
CA THR A 121 -1.49 17.33 -14.62
C THR A 121 -1.47 18.41 -13.54
N GLY A 122 -1.97 19.60 -13.87
CA GLY A 122 -2.08 20.72 -12.95
C GLY A 122 -3.51 21.21 -12.77
N TYR A 123 -3.72 22.07 -11.78
CA TYR A 123 -5.05 22.53 -11.35
C TYR A 123 -5.11 24.06 -11.44
N ALA A 124 -5.23 24.55 -12.68
CA ALA A 124 -5.34 25.97 -12.97
C ALA A 124 -6.76 26.48 -12.71
N GLU A 125 -6.90 27.79 -12.50
CA GLU A 125 -8.22 28.43 -12.33
C GLU A 125 -9.15 28.09 -13.50
N GLY A 126 -10.36 27.62 -13.17
CA GLY A 126 -11.35 27.14 -14.15
C GLY A 126 -11.14 25.68 -14.61
N PHE A 127 -10.10 25.01 -14.12
CA PHE A 127 -9.77 23.60 -14.40
C PHE A 127 -9.48 22.84 -13.10
N ASP A 128 -10.39 22.94 -12.13
CA ASP A 128 -10.25 22.30 -10.82
C ASP A 128 -10.19 20.76 -10.94
N ASP A 129 -10.85 20.18 -11.94
CA ASP A 129 -10.79 18.75 -12.28
C ASP A 129 -9.45 18.31 -12.88
N GLY A 130 -8.54 19.25 -13.11
CA GLY A 130 -7.21 19.01 -13.64
C GLY A 130 -7.13 19.17 -15.16
N MET A 131 -6.00 19.71 -15.62
CA MET A 131 -5.64 19.80 -17.03
C MET A 131 -4.34 19.01 -17.23
N SER A 132 -4.39 18.00 -18.11
CA SER A 132 -3.21 17.19 -18.47
C SER A 132 -2.53 17.74 -19.72
N LEU A 133 -1.21 17.84 -19.65
CA LEU A 133 -0.33 18.28 -20.73
C LEU A 133 0.63 17.16 -21.09
N TRP A 134 0.90 17.00 -22.38
CA TRP A 134 1.88 16.05 -22.90
C TRP A 134 3.08 16.81 -23.45
N GLY A 135 4.26 16.24 -23.26
CA GLY A 135 5.49 16.85 -23.73
C GLY A 135 6.64 15.87 -23.85
N ARG A 136 7.78 16.43 -24.27
CA ARG A 136 9.04 15.71 -24.31
C ARG A 136 10.10 16.46 -23.53
N ILE A 137 11.03 15.71 -22.95
CA ILE A 137 12.21 16.28 -22.32
C ILE A 137 13.13 16.82 -23.43
N GLY A 138 13.28 18.13 -23.56
CA GLY A 138 14.03 18.75 -24.65
C GLY A 138 15.55 18.52 -24.53
N GLY A 139 16.10 18.71 -23.34
CA GLY A 139 17.51 18.45 -23.02
C GLY A 139 17.79 18.53 -21.52
N VAL A 140 18.72 17.72 -21.03
CA VAL A 140 19.03 17.57 -19.59
C VAL A 140 20.22 18.44 -19.14
N SER A 141 20.40 19.61 -19.77
CA SER A 141 21.55 20.50 -19.52
C SER A 141 21.20 21.62 -18.53
N GLY A 142 21.93 21.73 -17.41
CA GLY A 142 21.73 22.75 -16.37
C GLY A 142 20.95 22.25 -15.14
N GLU A 143 20.68 23.15 -14.18
CA GLU A 143 19.96 22.83 -12.92
C GLU A 143 18.44 22.63 -13.12
N ARG A 144 17.89 23.05 -14.27
CA ARG A 144 16.47 22.90 -14.65
C ARG A 144 16.34 22.25 -16.02
N VAL A 145 15.38 21.35 -16.16
CA VAL A 145 15.16 20.60 -17.41
C VAL A 145 13.96 21.16 -18.18
N GLN A 146 14.12 21.32 -19.49
CA GLN A 146 13.10 21.86 -20.38
C GLN A 146 12.08 20.77 -20.77
N LEU A 147 10.80 21.09 -20.59
CA LEU A 147 9.65 20.32 -21.06
C LEU A 147 9.06 21.02 -22.28
N ASP A 148 9.23 20.42 -23.46
CA ASP A 148 8.69 20.93 -24.72
C ASP A 148 7.22 20.51 -24.87
N ALA A 149 6.33 21.48 -25.03
CA ALA A 149 4.93 21.22 -25.34
C ALA A 149 4.79 20.71 -26.79
N VAL A 150 3.89 19.74 -27.02
CA VAL A 150 3.62 19.22 -28.37
C VAL A 150 2.83 20.25 -29.20
N THR A 151 1.99 21.07 -28.56
CA THR A 151 1.17 22.11 -29.20
C THR A 151 1.09 23.41 -28.39
N LYS A 152 0.70 24.52 -29.03
CA LYS A 152 0.46 25.83 -28.37
C LYS A 152 -0.69 25.82 -27.34
N ALA A 153 -1.57 24.83 -27.38
CA ALA A 153 -2.68 24.69 -26.42
C ALA A 153 -2.22 24.06 -25.09
N GLU A 154 -1.00 23.53 -25.03
CA GLU A 154 -0.47 22.71 -23.95
C GLU A 154 0.57 23.44 -23.09
N VAL A 155 0.41 24.76 -22.92
CA VAL A 155 1.32 25.55 -22.09
C VAL A 155 0.86 25.49 -20.62
N VAL A 156 1.79 25.11 -19.75
CA VAL A 156 1.64 25.18 -18.29
C VAL A 156 1.19 26.59 -17.87
N ARG A 157 0.17 26.67 -17.01
CA ARG A 157 -0.37 27.92 -16.45
C ARG A 157 -0.19 27.94 -14.93
N ARG A 158 -0.43 29.09 -14.31
CA ARG A 158 -0.55 29.18 -12.85
C ARG A 158 -1.55 28.13 -12.34
N GLY A 159 -1.13 27.32 -11.36
CA GLY A 159 -1.87 26.13 -10.86
C GLY A 159 -1.21 24.78 -11.19
N PHE A 160 -0.19 24.77 -12.05
CA PHE A 160 0.64 23.59 -12.33
C PHE A 160 1.91 23.51 -11.47
N SER A 161 2.30 24.59 -10.79
CA SER A 161 3.48 24.58 -9.93
C SER A 161 3.37 23.49 -8.85
N GLY A 162 4.39 22.64 -8.75
CA GLY A 162 4.43 21.47 -7.90
C GLY A 162 3.77 20.22 -8.48
N ALA A 163 3.20 20.28 -9.69
CA ALA A 163 2.62 19.10 -10.34
C ALA A 163 3.70 18.09 -10.71
N ALA A 164 3.37 16.80 -10.59
CA ALA A 164 4.26 15.74 -11.07
C ALA A 164 4.42 15.79 -12.59
N VAL A 165 5.67 15.67 -13.03
CA VAL A 165 6.01 15.24 -14.39
C VAL A 165 6.20 13.73 -14.36
N CYS A 166 5.44 13.01 -15.18
CA CYS A 166 5.37 11.56 -15.17
C CYS A 166 5.81 10.93 -16.48
N THR A 167 6.47 9.77 -16.41
CA THR A 167 6.62 8.90 -17.57
C THR A 167 5.27 8.56 -18.15
N ARG A 168 5.17 8.48 -19.48
CA ARG A 168 3.96 7.99 -20.15
C ARG A 168 3.50 6.66 -19.53
N PRO A 169 2.22 6.54 -19.10
CA PRO A 169 1.70 5.27 -18.64
C PRO A 169 1.67 4.28 -19.81
N GLU A 170 2.30 3.12 -19.63
CA GLU A 170 2.22 1.98 -20.56
C GLU A 170 1.24 0.95 -19.99
N GLU A 171 0.63 0.14 -20.83
CA GLU A 171 -0.26 -0.93 -20.37
C GLU A 171 0.49 -1.87 -19.41
N GLY A 172 -0.05 -2.05 -18.20
CA GLY A 172 0.58 -2.83 -17.14
C GLY A 172 1.75 -2.17 -16.40
N ARG A 173 2.10 -0.91 -16.71
CA ARG A 173 3.15 -0.16 -15.99
C ARG A 173 2.63 1.16 -15.43
N PRO A 174 2.59 1.32 -14.10
CA PRO A 174 2.14 2.57 -13.50
C PRO A 174 3.09 3.72 -13.87
N ALA A 175 2.51 4.92 -14.01
CA ALA A 175 3.26 6.15 -14.22
C ALA A 175 4.30 6.33 -13.09
N ARG A 176 5.50 6.78 -13.44
CA ARG A 176 6.57 7.13 -12.51
C ARG A 176 6.85 8.62 -12.58
N VAL A 177 7.02 9.26 -11.43
CA VAL A 177 7.31 10.69 -11.32
C VAL A 177 8.79 10.91 -11.51
N VAL A 178 9.15 11.73 -12.50
CA VAL A 178 10.53 12.05 -12.86
C VAL A 178 10.95 13.46 -12.43
N GLY A 179 9.99 14.31 -12.04
CA GLY A 179 10.26 15.65 -11.55
C GLY A 179 8.99 16.42 -11.17
N LEU A 180 9.18 17.68 -10.76
CA LEU A 180 8.10 18.62 -10.45
C LEU A 180 8.11 19.79 -11.42
N VAL A 181 6.94 20.22 -11.89
CA VAL A 181 6.78 21.45 -12.66
C VAL A 181 7.01 22.66 -11.76
N VAL A 182 7.90 23.57 -12.14
CA VAL A 182 8.22 24.76 -11.33
C VAL A 182 7.64 26.03 -11.92
N SER A 183 7.84 26.22 -13.22
CA SER A 183 7.50 27.46 -13.90
C SER A 183 7.36 27.20 -15.39
N TRP A 184 6.82 28.18 -16.10
CA TRP A 184 6.77 28.19 -17.55
C TRP A 184 7.30 29.52 -18.08
N ARG A 185 7.72 29.54 -19.34
CA ARG A 185 8.44 30.68 -19.92
C ARG A 185 7.72 32.04 -19.78
N GLY A 186 6.39 32.07 -19.79
CA GLY A 186 5.64 33.33 -19.68
C GLY A 186 5.55 33.91 -18.27
N ASP A 187 5.91 33.16 -17.22
CA ASP A 187 6.00 33.70 -15.85
C ASP A 187 7.31 34.48 -15.60
N MET A 188 8.30 34.41 -16.50
CA MET A 188 9.63 35.01 -16.31
C MET A 188 9.71 36.51 -16.69
N GLY A 189 8.62 37.12 -17.15
CA GLY A 189 8.58 38.56 -17.49
C GLY A 189 9.45 38.99 -18.69
N GLU A 190 10.03 38.03 -19.43
CA GLU A 190 10.86 38.29 -20.60
C GLU A 190 10.01 38.61 -21.84
N LEU A 191 10.45 39.58 -22.65
CA LEU A 191 9.83 39.94 -23.93
C LEU A 191 9.81 38.73 -24.87
N LEU A 192 8.61 38.28 -25.23
CA LEU A 192 8.41 37.19 -26.18
C LEU A 192 8.81 37.66 -27.59
N PRO A 193 9.75 36.98 -28.28
CA PRO A 193 9.99 37.26 -29.70
C PRO A 193 8.71 36.99 -30.48
N GLU A 194 8.29 37.94 -31.33
CA GLU A 194 7.01 37.92 -32.07
C GLU A 194 6.79 36.63 -32.89
N ASN A 195 7.86 35.88 -33.18
CA ASN A 195 7.85 34.63 -33.96
C ASN A 195 8.03 33.32 -33.15
N ASN A 196 8.05 33.33 -31.81
CA ASN A 196 8.43 32.12 -31.07
C ASN A 196 7.28 31.12 -30.87
N ARG A 197 7.34 30.05 -31.66
CA ARG A 197 6.57 28.78 -31.57
C ARG A 197 6.97 27.88 -30.39
N LEU A 198 7.75 28.37 -29.42
CA LEU A 198 8.38 27.55 -28.37
C LEU A 198 7.73 27.83 -27.01
N ALA A 199 6.64 27.12 -26.72
CA ALA A 199 6.09 27.02 -25.37
C ALA A 199 6.79 25.87 -24.65
N PHE A 200 7.55 26.17 -23.61
CA PHE A 200 8.19 25.16 -22.77
C PHE A 200 8.04 25.50 -21.30
N SER A 201 8.14 24.46 -20.47
CA SER A 201 8.08 24.55 -19.01
C SER A 201 9.40 24.08 -18.39
N TYR A 202 9.69 24.54 -17.18
CA TYR A 202 10.84 24.08 -16.41
C TYR A 202 10.40 23.08 -15.36
N LEU A 203 11.19 22.03 -15.20
CA LEU A 203 11.03 21.02 -14.16
C LEU A 203 12.29 20.90 -13.28
N ILE A 204 12.09 20.54 -12.02
CA ILE A 204 13.16 20.07 -11.13
C ILE A 204 13.12 18.53 -11.14
N PRO A 205 14.18 17.87 -11.63
CA PRO A 205 14.24 16.40 -11.67
C PRO A 205 14.25 15.78 -10.27
N VAL A 206 13.66 14.60 -10.11
CA VAL A 206 13.71 13.83 -8.84
C VAL A 206 15.15 13.61 -8.37
N GLU A 207 16.08 13.33 -9.29
CA GLU A 207 17.51 13.19 -8.97
C GLU A 207 18.04 14.44 -8.24
N ARG A 208 17.71 15.62 -8.74
CA ARG A 208 18.13 16.89 -8.13
C ARG A 208 17.50 17.10 -6.76
N ILE A 209 16.23 16.73 -6.59
CA ILE A 209 15.57 16.79 -5.27
C ILE A 209 16.24 15.81 -4.29
N ALA A 210 16.61 14.61 -4.74
CA ALA A 210 17.29 13.60 -3.94
C ALA A 210 18.71 14.03 -3.49
N GLU A 211 19.41 14.86 -4.27
CA GLU A 211 20.69 15.44 -3.83
C GLU A 211 20.54 16.38 -2.62
N LEU A 212 19.38 17.03 -2.50
CA LEU A 212 19.12 18.05 -1.48
C LEU A 212 18.32 17.52 -0.29
N SER A 213 17.52 16.46 -0.50
CA SER A 213 16.67 15.87 0.53
C SER A 213 17.03 14.40 0.76
N PRO A 214 17.63 14.05 1.92
CA PRO A 214 17.90 12.66 2.29
C PRO A 214 16.65 11.78 2.25
N LEU A 215 15.48 12.34 2.62
CA LEU A 215 14.21 11.64 2.57
C LEU A 215 13.83 11.26 1.13
N VAL A 216 13.92 12.22 0.19
CA VAL A 216 13.59 11.95 -1.22
C VAL A 216 14.59 10.96 -1.82
N LYS A 217 15.88 11.06 -1.46
CA LYS A 217 16.91 10.09 -1.84
C LYS A 217 16.58 8.66 -1.38
N GLU A 218 16.07 8.53 -0.16
CA GLU A 218 15.64 7.24 0.41
C GLU A 218 14.39 6.70 -0.29
N LEU A 219 13.46 7.58 -0.68
CA LEU A 219 12.20 7.23 -1.35
C LEU A 219 12.38 6.92 -2.85
N SER A 220 13.38 7.52 -3.51
CA SER A 220 13.71 7.28 -4.92
C SER A 220 14.66 6.10 -5.14
N SER A 221 15.14 5.47 -4.06
CA SER A 221 15.98 4.27 -4.14
C SER A 221 15.22 3.09 -4.75
N PRO A 222 15.84 2.24 -5.59
CA PRO A 222 15.22 1.01 -6.09
C PRO A 222 14.76 0.05 -4.98
N TYR A 223 15.31 0.17 -3.78
CA TYR A 223 15.00 -0.66 -2.61
C TYR A 223 14.06 0.04 -1.60
N ALA A 224 13.57 1.23 -1.94
CA ALA A 224 12.66 2.03 -1.12
C ALA A 224 11.36 1.29 -0.78
N TRP A 225 10.87 0.51 -1.74
CA TRP A 225 9.59 -0.19 -1.67
C TRP A 225 9.78 -1.59 -2.24
N ASP A 226 9.11 -2.59 -1.67
CA ASP A 226 9.04 -3.92 -2.27
C ASP A 226 7.66 -4.11 -2.91
N HIS A 227 7.53 -3.67 -4.16
CA HIS A 227 6.26 -3.72 -4.90
C HIS A 227 5.74 -5.14 -5.14
N GLY A 228 6.63 -6.12 -5.24
CA GLY A 228 6.22 -7.52 -5.36
C GLY A 228 5.63 -8.03 -4.04
N PHE A 229 6.19 -7.62 -2.91
CA PHE A 229 5.62 -7.87 -1.59
C PHE A 229 4.30 -7.15 -1.39
N GLU A 230 4.19 -5.89 -1.80
CA GLU A 230 2.93 -5.13 -1.76
C GLU A 230 1.83 -5.85 -2.51
N GLU A 231 2.06 -6.23 -3.76
CA GLU A 231 1.05 -6.91 -4.58
C GLU A 231 0.58 -8.23 -3.94
N ARG A 232 1.53 -9.03 -3.43
CA ARG A 232 1.20 -10.29 -2.74
C ARG A 232 0.43 -10.08 -1.45
N LEU A 233 0.71 -9.01 -0.71
CA LEU A 233 0.06 -8.71 0.56
C LEU A 233 -1.32 -8.06 0.35
N THR A 234 -1.44 -7.15 -0.60
CA THR A 234 -2.72 -6.58 -1.06
C THR A 234 -3.67 -7.68 -1.50
N ARG A 235 -3.20 -8.63 -2.34
CA ARG A 235 -3.98 -9.80 -2.75
C ARG A 235 -4.44 -10.62 -1.55
N TRP A 236 -3.58 -10.81 -0.55
CA TRP A 236 -3.95 -11.52 0.67
C TRP A 236 -5.07 -10.80 1.45
N PHE A 237 -5.00 -9.47 1.57
CA PHE A 237 -6.07 -8.69 2.22
C PHE A 237 -7.40 -8.73 1.46
N GLU A 238 -7.36 -8.70 0.13
CA GLU A 238 -8.54 -8.55 -0.74
C GLU A 238 -9.23 -9.87 -1.08
N ASP A 239 -8.46 -10.93 -1.33
CA ASP A 239 -9.00 -12.23 -1.72
C ASP A 239 -9.25 -13.10 -0.47
N PRO A 240 -10.51 -13.41 -0.12
CA PRO A 240 -10.83 -14.23 1.05
C PRO A 240 -10.42 -15.71 0.89
N ASP A 241 -10.13 -16.16 -0.33
CA ASP A 241 -9.69 -17.53 -0.64
C ASP A 241 -8.16 -17.69 -0.54
N GLU A 242 -7.42 -16.61 -0.31
CA GLU A 242 -6.00 -16.66 0.07
C GLU A 242 -5.80 -17.33 1.44
N GLU A 243 -4.56 -17.74 1.74
CA GLU A 243 -4.23 -18.51 2.96
C GLU A 243 -4.80 -17.81 4.23
N PRO A 244 -5.50 -18.52 5.14
CA PRO A 244 -6.05 -17.90 6.34
C PRO A 244 -4.96 -17.44 7.33
N VAL A 245 -3.77 -18.03 7.24
CA VAL A 245 -2.58 -17.64 7.98
C VAL A 245 -1.45 -17.40 6.98
N LYS A 246 -0.80 -16.24 7.07
CA LYS A 246 0.39 -15.91 6.26
C LYS A 246 1.54 -15.60 7.19
N ILE A 247 2.70 -16.22 6.94
CA ILE A 247 3.97 -15.90 7.63
C ILE A 247 4.87 -15.17 6.64
N THR A 248 5.52 -14.09 7.09
CA THR A 248 6.47 -13.35 6.27
C THR A 248 7.64 -12.83 7.09
N VAL A 249 8.78 -12.63 6.43
CA VAL A 249 9.98 -12.02 7.01
C VAL A 249 10.12 -10.62 6.42
N VAL A 250 10.15 -9.63 7.30
CA VAL A 250 10.24 -8.21 7.00
C VAL A 250 11.39 -7.61 7.82
N PRO A 251 12.61 -7.56 7.24
CA PRO A 251 13.76 -6.95 7.89
C PRO A 251 13.50 -5.46 8.17
N PRO A 252 13.83 -4.96 9.37
CA PRO A 252 13.64 -3.56 9.69
C PRO A 252 14.38 -2.61 8.73
N GLY A 253 13.73 -1.51 8.37
CA GLY A 253 14.29 -0.49 7.48
C GLY A 253 14.41 -0.91 6.01
N SER A 254 13.98 -2.13 5.65
CA SER A 254 13.93 -2.57 4.26
C SER A 254 12.73 -1.99 3.51
N GLY A 255 12.74 -2.06 2.17
CA GLY A 255 11.58 -1.73 1.37
C GLY A 255 10.33 -2.53 1.74
N LYS A 256 10.48 -3.78 2.21
CA LYS A 256 9.36 -4.57 2.75
C LYS A 256 8.77 -3.98 4.02
N ASP A 257 9.59 -3.42 4.91
CA ASP A 257 9.13 -2.79 6.14
C ASP A 257 8.30 -1.54 5.82
N ARG A 258 8.79 -0.70 4.90
CA ARG A 258 8.02 0.47 4.42
C ARG A 258 6.71 0.06 3.75
N SER A 259 6.76 -0.91 2.85
CA SER A 259 5.57 -1.48 2.19
C SER A 259 4.58 -2.10 3.17
N LEU A 260 5.05 -2.82 4.19
CA LEU A 260 4.20 -3.37 5.26
C LEU A 260 3.50 -2.26 6.02
N ARG A 261 4.24 -1.25 6.50
CA ARG A 261 3.68 -0.12 7.26
C ARG A 261 2.59 0.60 6.48
N HIS A 262 2.77 0.78 5.18
CA HIS A 262 1.75 1.36 4.30
C HIS A 262 0.47 0.51 4.25
N LEU A 263 0.59 -0.82 4.26
CA LEU A 263 -0.54 -1.75 4.15
C LEU A 263 -1.20 -2.11 5.49
N LEU A 264 -0.62 -1.73 6.64
CA LEU A 264 -1.18 -2.04 7.96
C LEU A 264 -2.59 -1.49 8.16
N HIS A 265 -2.95 -0.39 7.50
CA HIS A 265 -4.30 0.19 7.58
C HIS A 265 -5.41 -0.76 7.10
N ARG A 266 -5.07 -1.76 6.28
CA ARG A 266 -6.00 -2.79 5.79
C ARG A 266 -6.30 -3.86 6.85
N ALA A 267 -5.49 -3.92 7.89
CA ALA A 267 -5.71 -4.81 9.02
C ALA A 267 -6.78 -4.24 9.94
N ARG A 268 -7.68 -5.10 10.42
CA ARG A 268 -8.64 -4.66 11.44
C ARG A 268 -7.99 -4.52 12.81
N LEU A 269 -7.05 -5.41 13.12
CA LEU A 269 -6.29 -5.43 14.36
C LEU A 269 -4.80 -5.51 14.04
N VAL A 270 -4.00 -4.68 14.71
CA VAL A 270 -2.54 -4.70 14.61
C VAL A 270 -1.97 -4.85 16.02
N TYR A 271 -1.13 -5.87 16.20
CA TYR A 271 -0.33 -6.09 17.40
C TYR A 271 1.13 -5.84 17.05
N ARG A 272 1.85 -5.08 17.87
CA ARG A 272 3.30 -4.86 17.70
C ARG A 272 4.06 -5.57 18.82
N GLY A 273 4.96 -6.48 18.44
CA GLY A 273 5.86 -7.12 19.40
C GLY A 273 6.92 -6.15 19.93
N GLY A 274 7.50 -6.48 21.08
CA GLY A 274 8.58 -5.69 21.68
C GLY A 274 8.12 -4.41 22.36
N GLY A 275 6.94 -4.47 23.00
CA GLY A 275 6.25 -3.36 23.67
C GLY A 275 7.16 -2.20 24.10
N THR A 276 6.85 -1.00 23.58
CA THR A 276 7.33 0.36 23.96
C THR A 276 8.52 1.01 23.25
N SER A 277 9.37 0.35 22.45
CA SER A 277 10.62 1.01 21.98
C SER A 277 10.65 1.60 20.57
N ARG A 278 9.55 1.62 19.81
CA ARG A 278 9.54 2.14 18.42
C ARG A 278 8.61 3.33 18.15
N SER A 279 7.83 3.79 19.13
CA SER A 279 7.05 5.02 18.99
C SER A 279 7.89 6.26 19.29
N ASN A 280 8.81 6.61 18.39
CA ASN A 280 9.14 8.03 18.20
C ASN A 280 8.15 8.57 17.19
N GLU A 281 6.95 8.93 17.67
CA GLU A 281 6.04 9.95 17.14
C GLU A 281 4.66 9.78 17.80
N ALA A 282 3.99 10.91 18.02
CA ALA A 282 2.90 11.11 18.95
C ALA A 282 1.55 10.53 18.47
N ASP A 283 1.48 9.21 18.31
CA ASP A 283 0.21 8.51 18.15
C ASP A 283 -0.21 7.86 19.47
N SER A 284 -1.36 8.29 19.96
CA SER A 284 -1.92 7.96 21.26
C SER A 284 -2.42 6.52 21.29
N GLY A 285 -1.83 5.66 22.13
CA GLY A 285 -2.36 4.34 22.46
C GLY A 285 -1.31 3.40 23.02
N GLY A 286 -1.50 2.95 24.26
CA GLY A 286 -0.55 2.13 25.04
C GLY A 286 0.01 0.90 24.32
N GLY A 287 1.14 0.39 24.82
CA GLY A 287 1.81 -0.79 24.26
C GLY A 287 0.83 -1.92 24.00
N SER A 288 0.95 -2.57 22.83
CA SER A 288 0.09 -3.69 22.47
C SER A 288 0.31 -4.85 23.45
N SER A 289 -0.66 -5.12 24.31
CA SER A 289 -0.64 -6.28 25.21
C SER A 289 -1.56 -7.39 24.72
N ARG A 290 -1.27 -8.65 25.10
CA ARG A 290 -2.13 -9.79 24.77
C ARG A 290 -3.58 -9.61 25.28
N PRO A 291 -3.81 -9.10 26.51
CA PRO A 291 -5.15 -8.73 26.97
C PRO A 291 -5.87 -7.72 26.08
N ASP A 292 -5.18 -6.68 25.60
CA ASP A 292 -5.79 -5.66 24.74
C ASP A 292 -6.16 -6.23 23.36
N LEU A 293 -5.29 -7.08 22.81
CA LEU A 293 -5.61 -7.80 21.57
C LEU A 293 -6.83 -8.70 21.72
N ALA A 294 -6.94 -9.42 22.84
CA ALA A 294 -8.10 -10.26 23.13
C ALA A 294 -9.37 -9.42 23.25
N ASP A 295 -9.32 -8.32 23.99
CA ASP A 295 -10.46 -7.39 24.15
C ASP A 295 -10.93 -6.81 22.81
N HIS A 296 -10.01 -6.21 22.04
CA HIS A 296 -10.35 -5.65 20.74
C HIS A 296 -10.88 -6.70 19.75
N ALA A 297 -10.38 -7.93 19.80
CA ALA A 297 -10.89 -9.02 18.99
C ALA A 297 -12.33 -9.41 19.36
N LEU A 298 -12.67 -9.41 20.66
CA LEU A 298 -14.04 -9.66 21.12
C LEU A 298 -15.03 -8.61 20.61
N GLY A 299 -14.59 -7.38 20.38
CA GLY A 299 -15.39 -6.35 19.69
C GLY A 299 -15.80 -6.70 18.25
N HIS A 300 -15.32 -7.81 17.68
CA HIS A 300 -15.68 -8.26 16.33
C HIS A 300 -16.43 -9.60 16.29
N ILE A 301 -16.62 -10.22 17.45
CA ILE A 301 -17.21 -11.55 17.55
C ILE A 301 -18.63 -11.43 18.09
N ALA A 302 -19.58 -12.16 17.50
CA ALA A 302 -20.91 -12.30 18.06
C ALA A 302 -20.91 -13.45 19.09
N PHE A 303 -21.12 -13.13 20.37
CA PHE A 303 -21.27 -14.09 21.45
C PHE A 303 -22.50 -13.78 22.32
N PRO A 304 -23.06 -14.76 23.06
CA PRO A 304 -24.25 -14.54 23.88
C PRO A 304 -24.04 -13.48 24.98
N PRO A 305 -25.09 -12.71 25.34
CA PRO A 305 -25.00 -11.73 26.44
C PRO A 305 -24.46 -12.34 27.73
N GLY A 306 -23.59 -11.62 28.43
CA GLY A 306 -22.98 -12.07 29.69
C GLY A 306 -21.82 -13.06 29.53
N GLN A 307 -21.44 -13.46 28.31
CA GLN A 307 -20.33 -14.40 28.09
C GLN A 307 -18.98 -13.74 27.80
N TYR A 308 -18.88 -12.41 27.78
CA TYR A 308 -17.65 -11.68 27.48
C TYR A 308 -16.43 -12.23 28.25
N LEU A 309 -16.53 -12.32 29.59
CA LEU A 309 -15.43 -12.80 30.44
C LEU A 309 -15.05 -14.26 30.14
N ALA A 310 -16.02 -15.11 29.80
CA ALA A 310 -15.75 -16.50 29.47
C ALA A 310 -14.95 -16.64 28.16
N TYR A 311 -15.26 -15.81 27.15
CA TYR A 311 -14.47 -15.77 25.92
C TYR A 311 -13.13 -15.10 26.12
N TRP A 312 -13.06 -14.03 26.90
CA TRP A 312 -11.81 -13.33 27.22
C TRP A 312 -10.81 -14.26 27.95
N ASP A 313 -11.27 -14.95 29.00
CA ASP A 313 -10.47 -15.94 29.74
C ASP A 313 -10.02 -17.10 28.83
N TRP A 314 -10.90 -17.59 27.96
CA TRP A 314 -10.54 -18.62 26.99
C TRP A 314 -9.49 -18.14 25.97
N LEU A 315 -9.64 -16.92 25.42
CA LEU A 315 -8.68 -16.34 24.48
C LEU A 315 -7.30 -16.20 25.11
N LEU A 316 -7.22 -15.83 26.39
CA LEU A 316 -5.98 -15.78 27.16
C LEU A 316 -5.49 -17.14 27.63
N GLY A 317 -6.30 -18.19 27.52
CA GLY A 317 -5.94 -19.56 27.88
C GLY A 317 -6.04 -19.86 29.38
N THR A 318 -6.72 -19.00 30.15
CA THR A 318 -6.95 -19.19 31.59
C THR A 318 -8.12 -20.11 31.88
N LYS A 319 -9.06 -20.27 30.94
CA LYS A 319 -10.23 -21.16 31.05
C LYS A 319 -10.51 -21.98 29.78
N PRO A 320 -11.28 -23.08 29.88
CA PRO A 320 -11.74 -23.86 28.73
C PRO A 320 -12.63 -23.05 27.77
N ARG A 321 -12.75 -23.54 26.54
CA ARG A 321 -13.62 -22.94 25.51
C ARG A 321 -15.08 -22.90 25.98
N PRO A 322 -15.79 -21.77 25.81
CA PRO A 322 -17.23 -21.71 26.07
C PRO A 322 -18.01 -22.72 25.21
N ALA A 323 -19.05 -23.32 25.78
CA ALA A 323 -19.84 -24.38 25.11
C ALA A 323 -20.65 -23.88 23.91
N ARG A 324 -21.06 -22.59 23.91
CA ARG A 324 -21.75 -21.99 22.78
C ARG A 324 -20.75 -21.53 21.73
N ALA A 325 -21.08 -21.76 20.46
CA ALA A 325 -20.26 -21.27 19.37
C ALA A 325 -20.42 -19.74 19.26
N ALA A 326 -19.31 -19.03 19.36
CA ALA A 326 -19.23 -17.67 18.84
C ALA A 326 -18.75 -17.74 17.41
N ALA A 327 -19.22 -16.81 16.60
CA ALA A 327 -18.82 -16.68 15.21
C ALA A 327 -18.65 -15.21 14.85
N LEU A 328 -17.82 -14.94 13.85
CA LEU A 328 -17.86 -13.66 13.16
C LEU A 328 -19.24 -13.49 12.50
N PRO A 329 -19.78 -12.26 12.48
CA PRO A 329 -20.97 -11.95 11.68
C PRO A 329 -20.78 -12.40 10.23
N ALA A 330 -21.84 -12.96 9.63
CA ALA A 330 -21.79 -13.47 8.27
C ALA A 330 -21.26 -12.42 7.27
N GLY A 331 -20.32 -12.83 6.42
CA GLY A 331 -19.70 -11.95 5.42
C GLY A 331 -18.61 -11.02 5.95
N ARG A 332 -18.30 -11.01 7.25
CA ARG A 332 -17.25 -10.16 7.83
C ARG A 332 -15.95 -10.95 7.99
N GLN A 333 -14.95 -10.59 7.19
CA GLN A 333 -13.59 -11.10 7.35
C GLN A 333 -12.79 -10.15 8.25
N VAL A 334 -12.21 -10.67 9.32
CA VAL A 334 -11.44 -9.87 10.27
C VAL A 334 -9.98 -10.30 10.23
N THR A 335 -9.10 -9.36 9.94
CA THR A 335 -7.66 -9.58 9.80
C THR A 335 -6.91 -9.09 11.04
N VAL A 336 -5.98 -9.92 11.50
CA VAL A 336 -5.04 -9.61 12.58
C VAL A 336 -3.64 -9.62 12.01
N VAL A 337 -2.90 -8.53 12.16
CA VAL A 337 -1.48 -8.47 11.85
C VAL A 337 -0.69 -8.44 13.15
N VAL A 338 0.30 -9.31 13.25
CA VAL A 338 1.29 -9.29 14.32
C VAL A 338 2.62 -8.87 13.72
N ASP A 339 3.02 -7.63 13.98
CA ASP A 339 4.25 -7.02 13.51
C ASP A 339 5.39 -7.23 14.52
N GLY A 340 6.32 -8.14 14.22
CA GLY A 340 7.45 -8.48 15.09
C GLY A 340 7.15 -9.59 16.08
N VAL A 341 6.74 -10.77 15.62
CA VAL A 341 6.49 -11.94 16.50
C VAL A 341 7.74 -12.33 17.29
N ASP A 342 8.90 -12.26 16.64
CA ASP A 342 10.22 -12.54 17.22
C ASP A 342 10.72 -11.44 18.17
N GLU A 343 10.06 -10.29 18.20
CA GLU A 343 10.32 -9.21 19.16
C GLU A 343 9.44 -9.35 20.42
N GLU A 344 8.48 -10.27 20.43
CA GLU A 344 7.65 -10.55 21.61
C GLU A 344 8.45 -11.29 22.69
N SER A 345 8.25 -10.87 23.94
CA SER A 345 8.90 -11.47 25.12
C SER A 345 8.47 -12.93 25.32
N GLU A 346 7.18 -13.20 25.09
CA GLU A 346 6.56 -14.52 25.21
C GLU A 346 5.75 -14.86 23.94
N PRO A 347 6.39 -15.27 22.84
CA PRO A 347 5.71 -15.49 21.57
C PRO A 347 4.74 -16.69 21.63
N GLY A 348 5.01 -17.70 22.46
CA GLY A 348 4.17 -18.90 22.59
C GLY A 348 2.73 -18.58 23.02
N PRO A 349 2.51 -17.90 24.16
CA PRO A 349 1.18 -17.46 24.57
C PRO A 349 0.45 -16.57 23.56
N LEU A 350 1.18 -15.72 22.81
CA LEU A 350 0.61 -14.93 21.72
C LEU A 350 0.14 -15.83 20.56
N ILE A 351 0.96 -16.78 20.12
CA ILE A 351 0.63 -17.76 19.09
C ILE A 351 -0.62 -18.58 19.50
N ALA A 352 -0.70 -19.02 20.76
CA ALA A 352 -1.86 -19.74 21.26
C ALA A 352 -3.16 -18.90 21.21
N LEU A 353 -3.08 -17.60 21.54
CA LEU A 353 -4.20 -16.66 21.40
C LEU A 353 -4.63 -16.54 19.93
N LEU A 354 -3.68 -16.37 19.01
CA LEU A 354 -3.94 -16.24 17.58
C LEU A 354 -4.56 -17.51 16.99
N ALA A 355 -4.16 -18.69 17.47
CA ALA A 355 -4.78 -19.97 17.07
C ALA A 355 -6.26 -20.03 17.48
N ARG A 356 -6.60 -19.52 18.67
CA ARG A 356 -7.99 -19.41 19.13
C ARG A 356 -8.78 -18.40 18.29
N LEU A 357 -8.22 -17.23 17.99
CA LEU A 357 -8.85 -16.26 17.08
C LEU A 357 -9.08 -16.86 15.68
N ARG A 358 -8.12 -17.61 15.14
CA ARG A 358 -8.28 -18.32 13.87
C ARG A 358 -9.44 -19.31 13.92
N SER A 359 -9.66 -19.99 15.04
CA SER A 359 -10.80 -20.90 15.21
C SER A 359 -12.17 -20.20 15.19
N LEU A 360 -12.19 -18.87 15.37
CA LEU A 360 -13.38 -18.02 15.26
C LEU A 360 -13.53 -17.39 13.86
N GLY A 361 -12.61 -17.67 12.94
CA GLY A 361 -12.65 -17.20 11.55
C GLY A 361 -11.77 -15.98 11.25
N PHE A 362 -10.92 -15.56 12.19
CA PHE A 362 -9.95 -14.49 11.91
C PHE A 362 -8.86 -14.97 10.96
N ARG A 363 -8.39 -14.07 10.11
CA ARG A 363 -7.21 -14.27 9.27
C ARG A 363 -6.00 -13.61 9.91
N VAL A 364 -4.86 -14.28 9.86
CA VAL A 364 -3.68 -13.86 10.63
C VAL A 364 -2.49 -13.66 9.71
N LEU A 365 -1.84 -12.51 9.82
CA LEU A 365 -0.53 -12.23 9.23
C LEU A 365 0.50 -12.17 10.36
N LEU A 366 1.50 -13.03 10.29
CA LEU A 366 2.63 -13.06 11.21
C LEU A 366 3.86 -12.48 10.50
N VAL A 367 4.44 -11.45 11.07
CA VAL A 367 5.64 -10.80 10.57
C VAL A 367 6.79 -11.07 11.53
N PHE A 368 7.85 -11.66 11.00
CA PHE A 368 9.12 -11.86 11.68
C PHE A 368 10.14 -10.85 11.15
N ARG A 369 11.07 -10.38 11.98
CA ARG A 369 12.18 -9.52 11.53
C ARG A 369 13.27 -10.30 10.83
N HIS A 370 13.47 -11.54 11.22
CA HIS A 370 14.40 -12.44 10.57
C HIS A 370 13.87 -13.87 10.45
N GLU A 371 14.42 -14.61 9.49
CA GLU A 371 14.07 -16.02 9.32
C GLU A 371 14.53 -16.82 10.55
N GLY A 372 13.68 -17.76 11.00
CA GLY A 372 13.98 -18.60 12.16
C GLY A 372 13.95 -17.85 13.51
N GLY A 373 13.34 -16.66 13.59
CA GLY A 373 13.19 -15.93 14.84
C GLY A 373 12.42 -16.69 15.94
N THR A 374 12.44 -16.15 17.16
CA THR A 374 11.74 -16.76 18.30
C THR A 374 10.24 -16.92 17.99
N GLY A 375 9.69 -18.10 18.30
CA GLY A 375 8.30 -18.43 17.96
C GLY A 375 8.08 -18.93 16.52
N TRP A 376 9.09 -18.96 15.64
CA TRP A 376 8.94 -19.43 14.25
C TRP A 376 8.37 -20.85 14.14
N THR A 377 8.94 -21.79 14.88
CA THR A 377 8.49 -23.19 14.90
C THR A 377 7.05 -23.31 15.40
N ALA A 378 6.71 -22.63 16.50
CA ALA A 378 5.35 -22.62 17.04
C ALA A 378 4.35 -21.97 16.06
N ALA A 379 4.71 -20.86 15.41
CA ALA A 379 3.88 -20.21 14.40
C ALA A 379 3.62 -21.14 13.20
N ARG A 380 4.63 -21.90 12.77
CA ARG A 380 4.50 -22.89 11.70
C ARG A 380 3.61 -24.06 12.12
N ASP A 381 3.88 -24.66 13.26
CA ASP A 381 3.31 -25.95 13.67
C ASP A 381 1.93 -25.81 14.31
N GLU A 382 1.71 -24.76 15.10
CA GLU A 382 0.45 -24.55 15.82
C GLU A 382 -0.54 -23.66 15.05
N LEU A 383 -0.04 -22.80 14.14
CA LEU A 383 -0.88 -21.87 13.40
C LEU A 383 -0.96 -22.20 11.91
N LEU A 384 0.17 -22.13 11.19
CA LEU A 384 0.17 -22.22 9.72
C LEU A 384 -0.30 -23.59 9.23
N GLY A 385 0.31 -24.68 9.70
CA GLY A 385 -0.01 -26.04 9.28
C GLY A 385 -1.49 -26.40 9.46
N PRO A 386 -2.03 -26.30 10.69
CA PRO A 386 -3.44 -26.57 10.95
C PRO A 386 -4.39 -25.67 10.15
N ALA A 387 -4.02 -24.41 9.94
CA ALA A 387 -4.86 -23.48 9.18
C ALA A 387 -4.90 -23.80 7.69
N LEU A 388 -3.78 -24.21 7.08
CA LEU A 388 -3.73 -24.63 5.68
C LEU A 388 -4.52 -25.92 5.44
N LEU A 389 -4.41 -26.91 6.34
CA LEU A 389 -5.17 -28.16 6.24
C LEU A 389 -6.68 -27.89 6.30
N ALA A 390 -7.13 -27.11 7.29
CA ALA A 390 -8.54 -26.74 7.40
C ALA A 390 -9.04 -25.89 6.21
N HIS A 391 -8.16 -25.07 5.61
CA HIS A 391 -8.50 -24.33 4.40
C HIS A 391 -8.68 -25.24 3.18
N ALA A 392 -7.77 -26.20 2.99
CA ALA A 392 -7.89 -27.20 1.94
C ALA A 392 -9.21 -27.98 2.08
N ASP A 393 -9.57 -28.39 3.30
CA ASP A 393 -10.81 -29.10 3.58
C ASP A 393 -12.06 -28.22 3.29
N ALA A 394 -12.00 -26.93 3.60
CA ALA A 394 -13.07 -25.99 3.28
C ALA A 394 -13.23 -25.75 1.76
N LEU A 395 -12.13 -25.66 1.02
CA LEU A 395 -12.14 -25.55 -0.44
C LEU A 395 -12.65 -26.83 -1.11
N LEU A 396 -12.26 -28.00 -0.59
CA LEU A 396 -12.79 -29.31 -1.02
C LEU A 396 -14.31 -29.38 -0.86
N ALA A 397 -14.83 -29.02 0.31
CA ALA A 397 -16.27 -29.01 0.58
C ALA A 397 -17.03 -27.98 -0.29
N ARG A 398 -16.37 -26.91 -0.74
CA ARG A 398 -16.94 -25.96 -1.71
C ARG A 398 -16.96 -26.56 -3.11
N LEU A 399 -15.88 -27.22 -3.53
CA LEU A 399 -15.77 -27.85 -4.85
C LEU A 399 -16.83 -28.95 -5.02
N GLU A 400 -16.94 -29.82 -4.03
CA GLU A 400 -17.96 -30.89 -4.00
C GLU A 400 -19.37 -30.33 -4.14
N ARG A 401 -19.70 -29.26 -3.39
CA ARG A 401 -21.00 -28.58 -3.51
C ARG A 401 -21.22 -27.97 -4.90
N ALA A 402 -20.19 -27.39 -5.50
CA ALA A 402 -20.27 -26.78 -6.83
C ALA A 402 -20.50 -27.83 -7.92
N GLU A 403 -19.75 -28.95 -7.88
CA GLU A 403 -19.91 -30.06 -8.81
C GLU A 403 -21.28 -30.73 -8.65
N PHE A 404 -21.70 -31.01 -7.42
CA PHE A 404 -23.02 -31.57 -7.14
C PHE A 404 -24.15 -30.66 -7.64
N SER A 405 -24.09 -29.36 -7.33
CA SER A 405 -25.10 -28.40 -7.79
C SER A 405 -25.17 -28.29 -9.32
N ARG A 406 -24.03 -28.49 -10.00
CA ARG A 406 -23.97 -28.52 -11.47
C ARG A 406 -24.59 -29.80 -12.03
N ALA A 407 -24.29 -30.97 -11.45
CA ALA A 407 -24.88 -32.24 -11.84
C ALA A 407 -26.41 -32.22 -11.74
N VAL A 408 -26.94 -31.68 -10.63
CA VAL A 408 -28.39 -31.48 -10.43
C VAL A 408 -28.99 -30.59 -11.51
N ARG A 409 -28.34 -29.47 -11.85
CA ARG A 409 -28.83 -28.54 -12.90
C ARG A 409 -28.86 -29.17 -14.30
N HIS A 410 -27.95 -30.09 -14.62
CA HIS A 410 -27.92 -30.75 -15.92
C HIS A 410 -28.76 -32.02 -16.01
N GLY A 411 -29.61 -32.31 -15.01
CA GLY A 411 -30.55 -33.43 -15.06
C GLY A 411 -29.89 -34.81 -15.00
N VAL A 412 -28.61 -34.89 -14.61
CA VAL A 412 -27.90 -36.15 -14.42
C VAL A 412 -28.24 -36.67 -13.03
N VAL A 413 -29.45 -37.20 -12.87
CA VAL A 413 -29.88 -37.87 -11.65
C VAL A 413 -30.37 -39.26 -12.01
N ASP A 414 -29.43 -40.13 -12.38
CA ASP A 414 -29.64 -41.56 -12.25
C ASP A 414 -28.83 -42.06 -11.05
N SER A 415 -29.49 -42.79 -10.16
CA SER A 415 -28.96 -43.24 -8.86
C SER A 415 -27.71 -44.12 -8.96
N ALA A 416 -27.40 -44.66 -10.14
CA ALA A 416 -26.20 -45.45 -10.41
C ALA A 416 -24.94 -44.60 -10.72
N SER A 417 -25.06 -43.29 -10.92
CA SER A 417 -23.96 -42.41 -11.37
C SER A 417 -23.38 -41.49 -10.30
N LEU A 418 -23.74 -41.64 -9.01
CA LEU A 418 -23.29 -40.75 -7.93
C LEU A 418 -21.75 -40.62 -7.84
N GLY A 419 -20.99 -41.69 -8.14
CA GLY A 419 -19.52 -41.66 -8.16
C GLY A 419 -18.90 -40.84 -9.30
N SER A 420 -19.66 -40.49 -10.34
CA SER A 420 -19.18 -39.65 -11.45
C SER A 420 -19.53 -38.16 -11.28
N LEU A 421 -20.31 -37.79 -10.27
CA LEU A 421 -20.81 -36.40 -10.12
C LEU A 421 -19.85 -35.48 -9.37
N THR A 422 -18.88 -36.05 -8.64
CA THR A 422 -17.88 -35.34 -7.82
C THR A 422 -16.46 -35.83 -8.10
N GLU A 423 -16.19 -36.32 -9.32
CA GLU A 423 -14.92 -36.98 -9.68
C GLU A 423 -13.69 -36.11 -9.35
N THR A 424 -13.75 -34.79 -9.63
CA THR A 424 -12.64 -33.89 -9.28
C THR A 424 -12.49 -33.80 -7.77
N ALA A 425 -13.57 -33.54 -7.03
CA ALA A 425 -13.53 -33.45 -5.58
C ALA A 425 -13.02 -34.74 -4.92
N ASP A 426 -13.43 -35.92 -5.41
CA ASP A 426 -13.01 -37.22 -4.90
C ASP A 426 -11.51 -37.49 -5.15
N ARG A 427 -11.01 -37.15 -6.34
CA ARG A 427 -9.56 -37.21 -6.62
C ARG A 427 -8.77 -36.31 -5.67
N ARG A 428 -9.21 -35.07 -5.47
CA ARG A 428 -8.54 -34.11 -4.57
C ARG A 428 -8.60 -34.55 -3.11
N ARG A 429 -9.69 -35.22 -2.71
CA ARG A 429 -9.82 -35.85 -1.40
C ARG A 429 -8.83 -37.00 -1.22
N GLY A 430 -8.54 -37.77 -2.28
CA GLY A 430 -7.46 -38.76 -2.29
C GLY A 430 -6.09 -38.13 -2.05
N GLU A 431 -5.76 -37.08 -2.80
CA GLU A 431 -4.51 -36.31 -2.62
C GLU A 431 -4.38 -35.75 -1.19
N ARG A 432 -5.47 -35.22 -0.65
CA ARG A 432 -5.53 -34.71 0.73
C ARG A 432 -5.21 -35.76 1.79
N ARG A 433 -5.63 -37.02 1.60
CA ARG A 433 -5.34 -38.13 2.52
C ARG A 433 -3.87 -38.55 2.45
N LEU A 434 -3.28 -38.61 1.25
CA LEU A 434 -1.85 -38.93 1.08
C LEU A 434 -0.94 -37.90 1.78
N ILE A 435 -1.37 -36.64 1.84
CA ILE A 435 -0.66 -35.59 2.58
C ILE A 435 -0.64 -35.87 4.09
N ASP A 436 -1.66 -36.52 4.66
CA ASP A 436 -1.68 -36.86 6.09
C ASP A 436 -0.70 -37.98 6.44
N GLU A 437 -0.33 -38.81 5.47
CA GLU A 437 0.64 -39.89 5.62
C GLU A 437 2.10 -39.37 5.57
N THR A 438 2.30 -38.09 5.24
CA THR A 438 3.63 -37.48 5.18
C THR A 438 4.15 -37.11 6.57
N THR A 439 5.31 -37.69 6.94
CA THR A 439 5.97 -37.42 8.23
C THR A 439 6.78 -36.13 8.25
N ASP A 440 7.35 -35.69 7.12
CA ASP A 440 8.13 -34.45 7.03
C ASP A 440 7.21 -33.21 7.04
N PRO A 441 7.29 -32.34 8.07
CA PRO A 441 6.45 -31.15 8.16
C PRO A 441 6.64 -30.15 7.00
N GLN A 442 7.85 -30.00 6.47
CA GLN A 442 8.12 -29.04 5.39
C GLN A 442 7.57 -29.54 4.06
N TRP A 443 7.78 -30.82 3.77
CA TRP A 443 7.19 -31.48 2.61
C TRP A 443 5.66 -31.41 2.68
N ARG A 444 5.08 -31.73 3.83
CA ARG A 444 3.63 -31.67 4.06
C ARG A 444 3.07 -30.27 3.77
N LEU A 445 3.67 -29.21 4.30
CA LEU A 445 3.25 -27.82 4.03
C LEU A 445 3.30 -27.49 2.54
N THR A 446 4.35 -27.92 1.85
CA THR A 446 4.52 -27.71 0.40
C THR A 446 3.40 -28.39 -0.39
N GLN A 447 3.11 -29.65 -0.08
CA GLN A 447 2.04 -30.42 -0.73
C GLN A 447 0.65 -29.81 -0.46
N VAL A 448 0.37 -29.35 0.77
CA VAL A 448 -0.91 -28.69 1.08
C VAL A 448 -1.08 -27.40 0.28
N ARG A 449 -0.02 -26.58 0.14
CA ARG A 449 -0.07 -25.36 -0.67
C ARG A 449 -0.33 -25.65 -2.15
N GLU A 450 0.27 -26.71 -2.68
CA GLU A 450 0.02 -27.17 -4.04
C GLU A 450 -1.45 -27.59 -4.23
N LEU A 451 -1.97 -28.35 -3.27
CA LEU A 451 -3.36 -28.78 -3.27
C LEU A 451 -4.31 -27.57 -3.21
N ILE A 452 -4.07 -26.61 -2.33
CA ILE A 452 -4.88 -25.37 -2.23
C ILE A 452 -4.87 -24.61 -3.56
N ARG A 453 -3.71 -24.46 -4.20
CA ARG A 453 -3.60 -23.77 -5.49
C ARG A 453 -4.44 -24.47 -6.55
N THR A 454 -4.34 -25.79 -6.60
CA THR A 454 -5.08 -26.62 -7.55
C THR A 454 -6.59 -26.56 -7.29
N LEU A 455 -7.02 -26.66 -6.02
CA LEU A 455 -8.42 -26.52 -5.62
C LEU A 455 -9.01 -25.16 -6.02
N ARG A 456 -8.26 -24.06 -5.84
CA ARG A 456 -8.68 -22.73 -6.30
C ARG A 456 -8.81 -22.64 -7.82
N ALA A 457 -7.97 -23.35 -8.58
CA ALA A 457 -8.08 -23.41 -10.03
C ALA A 457 -9.29 -24.23 -10.47
N ASP A 458 -9.54 -25.38 -9.83
CA ASP A 458 -10.69 -26.25 -10.12
C ASP A 458 -12.02 -25.55 -9.78
N LEU A 459 -12.09 -24.84 -8.65
CA LEU A 459 -13.24 -24.01 -8.28
C LEU A 459 -13.53 -22.90 -9.29
N ARG A 460 -12.50 -22.21 -9.79
CA ARG A 460 -12.67 -21.19 -10.85
C ARG A 460 -13.25 -21.80 -12.11
N ARG A 461 -12.72 -22.94 -12.57
CA ARG A 461 -13.27 -23.66 -13.74
C ARG A 461 -14.71 -24.14 -13.53
N ALA A 462 -15.06 -24.52 -12.30
CA ALA A 462 -16.42 -24.94 -11.97
C ALA A 462 -17.40 -23.74 -11.94
N GLY A 463 -16.91 -22.54 -11.57
CA GLY A 463 -17.68 -21.29 -11.59
C GLY A 463 -17.82 -20.66 -12.98
N ASP A 464 -16.77 -20.67 -13.80
CA ASP A 464 -16.74 -20.05 -15.15
C ASP A 464 -17.56 -20.82 -16.20
N ARG A 465 -17.99 -22.05 -15.90
CA ARG A 465 -18.81 -22.90 -16.79
C ARG A 465 -20.30 -22.89 -16.41
N ALA A 466 -20.72 -21.96 -15.56
CA ALA A 466 -22.09 -21.86 -15.01
C ALA A 466 -23.00 -20.94 -15.83
#